data_AF-A0A2W6NVX3-F1
#
_entry.id   AF-A0A2W6NVX3-F1
#
_cell.length_a   1.000
_cell.length_b   1.000
_cell.length_c   1.000
_cell.angle_alpha   90.00
_cell.angle_beta   90.00
_cell.angle_gamma   90.00
#
_symmetry.space_group_name_H-M   'P 1'
#
loop_
_entity.id
_entity.type
_entity.pdbx_description
1 polymer ?
#
loop_
_entity_poly.entity_id
_entity_poly.type
_entity_poly.pdbx_seq_one_letter_code
_entity_poly.pdbx_strand_id
1 'polypeptide(L)'
;NLPEAAGLLDAPHAHTEQEMLEQGRSLLAMGCGAVLMKGGHLDDEQSPDWLFTREGEQRFTAPRIMTKNTHGTGCTLSAALAALRPRHTNWADTVQEAKSWLSSALAQADTLEVGHGIGPVHHFHAWW
;
A
#
# COMPACT_ATOMS: atom_id res chain seq x y z
N ASN A 1 -6.69 -2.95 2.41
CA ASN A 1 -6.05 -4.25 2.04
C ASN A 1 -7.17 -5.22 1.67
N LEU A 2 -6.89 -6.48 1.33
CA LEU A 2 -7.94 -7.41 0.88
C LEU A 2 -9.03 -7.69 1.95
N PRO A 3 -8.70 -7.96 3.23
CA PRO A 3 -9.74 -8.12 4.26
C PRO A 3 -10.58 -6.87 4.50
N GLU A 4 -9.96 -5.68 4.51
CA GLU A 4 -10.69 -4.41 4.66
C GLU A 4 -11.63 -4.16 3.48
N ALA A 5 -11.21 -4.46 2.24
CA ALA A 5 -12.04 -4.28 1.05
C ALA A 5 -13.26 -5.20 1.07
N ALA A 6 -13.05 -6.47 1.42
CA ALA A 6 -14.13 -7.44 1.62
C ALA A 6 -15.14 -6.95 2.69
N GLY A 7 -14.65 -6.45 3.82
CA GLY A 7 -15.50 -5.89 4.89
C GLY A 7 -16.28 -4.64 4.49
N LEU A 8 -15.68 -3.75 3.68
CA LEU A 8 -16.36 -2.55 3.18
C LEU A 8 -17.44 -2.86 2.13
N LEU A 9 -17.25 -3.93 1.36
CA LEU A 9 -18.17 -4.36 0.30
C LEU A 9 -19.21 -5.37 0.78
N ASP A 10 -19.14 -5.83 2.03
CA ASP A 10 -19.89 -6.99 2.54
C ASP A 10 -19.77 -8.20 1.58
N ALA A 11 -18.54 -8.47 1.15
CA ALA A 11 -18.21 -9.48 0.13
C ALA A 11 -17.20 -10.51 0.67
N PRO A 12 -17.06 -11.68 0.02
CA PRO A 12 -16.00 -12.63 0.35
C PRO A 12 -14.60 -12.04 0.21
N HIS A 13 -13.63 -12.61 0.92
CA HIS A 13 -12.22 -12.23 0.77
C HIS A 13 -11.73 -12.55 -0.65
N ALA A 14 -11.05 -11.61 -1.31
CA ALA A 14 -10.43 -11.86 -2.61
C ALA A 14 -9.21 -12.77 -2.46
N HIS A 15 -9.18 -13.88 -3.17
CA HIS A 15 -8.10 -14.86 -3.23
C HIS A 15 -7.29 -14.78 -4.53
N THR A 16 -7.83 -14.10 -5.55
CA THR A 16 -7.16 -13.89 -6.83
C THR A 16 -6.97 -12.42 -7.15
N GLU A 17 -6.00 -12.11 -8.03
CA GLU A 17 -5.82 -10.75 -8.54
C GLU A 17 -7.06 -10.26 -9.29
N GLN A 18 -7.80 -11.16 -9.96
CA GLN A 18 -9.04 -10.81 -10.64
C GLN A 18 -10.12 -10.36 -9.64
N GLU A 19 -10.34 -11.10 -8.56
CA GLU A 19 -11.29 -10.72 -7.50
C GLU A 19 -10.88 -9.40 -6.83
N MET A 20 -9.58 -9.18 -6.63
CA MET A 20 -9.06 -7.90 -6.14
C MET A 20 -9.39 -6.73 -7.09
N LEU A 21 -9.27 -6.93 -8.40
CA LEU A 21 -9.65 -5.94 -9.42
C LEU A 21 -11.17 -5.64 -9.37
N GLU A 22 -11.99 -6.66 -9.25
CA GLU A 22 -13.45 -6.53 -9.15
C GLU A 22 -13.87 -5.75 -7.89
N GLN A 23 -13.23 -6.03 -6.75
CA GLN A 23 -13.46 -5.28 -5.51
C GLN A 23 -12.99 -3.83 -5.62
N GLY A 24 -11.84 -3.58 -6.25
CA GLY A 24 -11.33 -2.22 -6.47
C GLY A 24 -12.27 -1.38 -7.33
N ARG A 25 -12.81 -1.94 -8.41
CA ARG A 25 -13.83 -1.30 -9.26
C ARG A 25 -15.12 -1.03 -8.48
N SER A 26 -15.56 -1.98 -7.67
CA SER A 26 -16.77 -1.86 -6.85
C SER A 26 -16.65 -0.72 -5.84
N LEU A 27 -15.52 -0.61 -5.14
CA LEU A 27 -15.25 0.51 -4.23
C LEU A 27 -15.23 1.87 -4.96
N LEU A 28 -14.66 1.92 -6.17
CA LEU A 28 -14.69 3.13 -6.99
C LEU A 28 -16.13 3.52 -7.35
N ALA A 29 -16.97 2.54 -7.71
CA ALA A 29 -18.38 2.74 -8.03
C ALA A 29 -19.24 3.21 -6.84
N MET A 30 -18.81 2.95 -5.60
CA MET A 30 -19.44 3.49 -4.38
C MET A 30 -19.23 5.00 -4.20
N GLY A 31 -18.36 5.63 -5.00
CA GLY A 31 -18.15 7.08 -5.02
C GLY A 31 -16.75 7.54 -4.62
N CYS A 32 -15.80 6.63 -4.36
CA CYS A 32 -14.41 7.02 -4.12
C CYS A 32 -13.82 7.74 -5.35
N GLY A 33 -13.06 8.81 -5.13
CA GLY A 33 -12.36 9.51 -6.22
C GLY A 33 -11.19 8.71 -6.81
N ALA A 34 -10.58 7.86 -5.98
CA ALA A 34 -9.59 6.85 -6.36
C ALA A 34 -9.58 5.75 -5.28
N VAL A 35 -9.12 4.56 -5.62
CA VAL A 35 -8.96 3.42 -4.68
C VAL A 35 -7.57 2.83 -4.86
N LEU A 36 -6.84 2.59 -3.76
CA LEU A 36 -5.60 1.82 -3.79
C LEU A 36 -5.82 0.48 -3.07
N MET A 37 -6.03 -0.57 -3.86
CA MET A 37 -6.13 -1.93 -3.34
C MET A 37 -4.72 -2.45 -3.04
N LYS A 38 -4.49 -2.88 -1.81
CA LYS A 38 -3.20 -3.44 -1.38
C LYS A 38 -3.23 -4.96 -1.37
N GLY A 39 -2.35 -5.58 -2.15
CA GLY A 39 -2.35 -7.03 -2.39
C GLY A 39 -1.52 -7.85 -1.41
N GLY A 40 -0.95 -7.26 -0.35
CA GLY A 40 0.00 -7.91 0.59
C GLY A 40 -0.39 -9.22 1.30
N HIS A 41 -1.55 -9.80 0.95
CA HIS A 41 -2.03 -11.12 1.40
C HIS A 41 -2.13 -12.16 0.25
N LEU A 42 -1.85 -11.79 -1.00
CA LEU A 42 -1.69 -12.76 -2.08
C LEU A 42 -0.35 -13.47 -1.87
N ASP A 43 -0.36 -14.80 -1.83
CA ASP A 43 0.83 -15.67 -1.66
C ASP A 43 1.73 -15.61 -2.92
N ASP A 44 2.39 -14.48 -3.12
CA ASP A 44 3.34 -14.25 -4.20
C ASP A 44 4.59 -13.53 -3.65
N GLU A 45 5.74 -13.75 -4.30
CA GLU A 45 7.00 -13.05 -4.01
C GLU A 45 6.85 -11.54 -4.24
N GLN A 46 5.85 -11.15 -5.04
CA GLN A 46 5.46 -9.78 -5.29
C GLN A 46 4.19 -9.44 -4.50
N SER A 47 4.17 -8.24 -3.90
CA SER A 47 2.95 -7.67 -3.32
C SER A 47 2.41 -6.60 -4.27
N PRO A 48 1.58 -6.96 -5.27
CA PRO A 48 1.05 -5.99 -6.21
C PRO A 48 0.00 -5.13 -5.51
N ASP A 49 0.13 -3.81 -5.65
CA ASP A 49 -0.96 -2.89 -5.35
C ASP A 49 -1.60 -2.43 -6.65
N TRP A 50 -2.89 -2.19 -6.63
CA TRP A 50 -3.65 -1.70 -7.77
C TRP A 50 -4.31 -0.37 -7.44
N LEU A 51 -4.02 0.64 -8.24
CA LEU A 51 -4.69 1.94 -8.21
C LEU A 51 -5.86 1.92 -9.20
N PHE A 52 -7.04 2.32 -8.74
CA PHE A 52 -8.24 2.51 -9.54
C PHE A 52 -8.59 3.99 -9.55
N THR A 53 -8.81 4.52 -10.74
CA THR A 53 -9.24 5.88 -10.99
C THR A 53 -10.31 5.88 -12.08
N ARG A 54 -10.89 7.04 -12.40
CA ARG A 54 -11.85 7.12 -13.52
C ARG A 54 -11.17 6.94 -14.87
N GLU A 55 -9.87 7.22 -14.94
CA GLU A 55 -9.06 7.09 -16.14
C GLU A 55 -8.61 5.65 -16.41
N GLY A 56 -8.62 4.80 -15.38
CA GLY A 56 -8.28 3.39 -15.50
C GLY A 56 -7.59 2.81 -14.27
N GLU A 57 -6.92 1.69 -14.49
CA GLU A 57 -6.30 0.84 -13.48
C GLU A 57 -4.79 0.77 -13.72
N GLN A 58 -4.01 0.91 -12.66
CA GLN A 58 -2.55 0.83 -12.72
C GLN A 58 -2.00 -0.09 -11.64
N ARG A 59 -1.18 -1.05 -12.07
CA ARG A 59 -0.47 -1.99 -11.20
C ARG A 59 0.84 -1.38 -10.71
N PHE A 60 1.12 -1.53 -9.42
CA PHE A 60 2.37 -1.12 -8.78
C PHE A 60 3.03 -2.30 -8.11
N THR A 61 4.16 -2.72 -8.64
CA THR A 61 5.00 -3.77 -8.06
C THR A 61 6.19 -3.15 -7.34
N ALA A 62 6.56 -3.75 -6.20
CA ALA A 62 7.80 -3.46 -5.49
C ALA A 62 8.31 -4.77 -4.88
N PRO A 63 9.64 -4.97 -4.80
CA PRO A 63 10.19 -6.12 -4.10
C PRO A 63 9.69 -6.16 -2.66
N ARG A 64 9.31 -7.34 -2.19
CA ARG A 64 8.96 -7.53 -0.78
C ARG A 64 10.23 -7.40 0.06
N ILE A 65 10.25 -6.42 0.96
CA ILE A 65 11.38 -6.25 1.90
C ILE A 65 11.23 -7.27 3.01
N MET A 66 12.24 -8.15 3.14
CA MET A 66 12.31 -9.17 4.18
C MET A 66 12.80 -8.55 5.50
N THR A 67 11.90 -7.91 6.24
CA THR A 67 12.14 -7.41 7.60
C THR A 67 11.07 -7.92 8.55
N LYS A 68 11.43 -8.08 9.83
CA LYS A 68 10.48 -8.35 10.92
C LYS A 68 9.77 -7.08 11.40
N ASN A 69 10.30 -5.91 11.06
CA ASN A 69 9.84 -4.61 11.53
C ASN A 69 8.86 -3.98 10.53
N THR A 70 7.62 -4.49 10.53
CA THR A 70 6.55 -4.06 9.61
C THR A 70 5.42 -3.31 10.30
N HIS A 71 5.57 -2.99 11.59
CA HIS A 71 4.56 -2.27 12.35
C HIS A 71 4.36 -0.87 11.75
N GLY A 72 3.10 -0.49 11.56
CA GLY A 72 2.73 0.83 11.04
C GLY A 72 2.80 0.98 9.51
N THR A 73 3.27 -0.01 8.74
CA THR A 73 3.36 0.07 7.26
C THR A 73 2.11 0.62 6.58
N GLY A 74 0.93 0.17 7.00
CA GLY A 74 -0.35 0.65 6.48
C GLY A 74 -0.60 2.14 6.77
N CYS A 75 -0.36 2.58 8.00
CA CYS A 75 -0.51 3.97 8.44
C CYS A 75 0.54 4.88 7.77
N THR A 76 1.77 4.40 7.66
CA THR A 76 2.88 5.11 7.04
C THR A 76 2.60 5.32 5.54
N LEU A 77 2.06 4.31 4.84
CA LEU A 77 1.68 4.45 3.44
C LEU A 77 0.57 5.49 3.23
N SER A 78 -0.51 5.43 4.02
CA SER A 78 -1.62 6.38 3.89
C SER A 78 -1.19 7.81 4.23
N ALA A 79 -0.34 7.99 5.24
CA ALA A 79 0.24 9.28 5.58
C ALA A 79 1.14 9.83 4.46
N ALA A 80 2.00 8.99 3.87
CA ALA A 80 2.86 9.38 2.76
C ALA A 80 2.05 9.82 1.54
N LEU A 81 1.01 9.06 1.17
CA LEU A 81 0.10 9.42 0.08
C LEU A 81 -0.56 10.78 0.33
N ALA A 82 -1.05 11.03 1.54
CA ALA A 82 -1.68 12.30 1.89
C ALA A 82 -0.70 13.48 1.80
N ALA A 83 0.53 13.32 2.30
CA ALA A 83 1.55 14.36 2.27
C ALA A 83 2.09 14.64 0.85
N LEU A 84 2.20 13.61 0.02
CA LEU A 84 2.70 13.72 -1.35
C LEU A 84 1.63 14.20 -2.33
N ARG A 85 0.33 13.96 -2.07
CA ARG A 85 -0.73 14.26 -3.04
C ARG A 85 -0.69 15.71 -3.59
N PRO A 86 -0.49 16.77 -2.78
CA PRO A 86 -0.42 18.14 -3.30
C PRO A 86 0.82 18.44 -4.18
N ARG A 87 1.82 17.57 -4.17
CA ARG A 87 3.09 17.73 -4.89
C ARG A 87 3.08 17.11 -6.29
N HIS A 88 2.03 16.35 -6.62
CA HIS A 88 1.87 15.69 -7.92
C HIS A 88 0.56 16.10 -8.60
N THR A 89 0.49 15.92 -9.92
CA THR A 89 -0.71 16.23 -10.69
C THR A 89 -1.71 15.07 -10.67
N ASN A 90 -1.24 13.83 -10.61
CA ASN A 90 -2.06 12.61 -10.66
C ASN A 90 -1.75 11.64 -9.50
N TRP A 91 -2.64 10.66 -9.32
CA TRP A 91 -2.51 9.65 -8.27
C TRP A 91 -1.42 8.62 -8.57
N ALA A 92 -1.14 8.32 -9.83
CA ALA A 92 -0.15 7.32 -10.19
C ALA A 92 1.26 7.72 -9.71
N ASP A 93 1.66 8.97 -9.97
CA ASP A 93 2.93 9.53 -9.51
C ASP A 93 2.99 9.61 -7.98
N THR A 94 1.89 10.03 -7.35
CA THR A 94 1.78 10.09 -5.88
C THR A 94 1.99 8.71 -5.25
N VAL A 95 1.36 7.68 -5.79
CA VAL A 95 1.48 6.30 -5.30
C VAL A 95 2.88 5.74 -5.55
N GLN A 96 3.46 6.02 -6.72
CA GLN A 96 4.80 5.56 -7.05
C GLN A 96 5.85 6.11 -6.07
N GLU A 97 5.80 7.41 -5.78
CA GLU A 97 6.73 8.05 -4.84
C GLU A 97 6.48 7.57 -3.40
N ALA A 98 5.22 7.48 -2.96
CA ALA A 98 4.88 7.00 -1.62
C ALA A 98 5.35 5.55 -1.38
N LYS A 99 5.16 4.66 -2.37
CA LYS A 99 5.62 3.27 -2.29
C LYS A 99 7.15 3.21 -2.26
N SER A 100 7.83 3.97 -3.11
CA SER A 100 9.30 3.99 -3.14
C SER A 100 9.88 4.47 -1.80
N TRP A 101 9.32 5.54 -1.24
CA TRP A 101 9.74 6.06 0.06
C TRP A 101 9.48 5.07 1.21
N LEU A 102 8.32 4.39 1.21
CA LEU A 102 8.02 3.36 2.22
C LEU A 102 8.95 2.15 2.10
N SER A 103 9.28 1.72 0.88
CA SER A 103 10.23 0.63 0.67
C SER A 103 11.61 0.97 1.25
N SER A 104 12.08 2.21 1.09
CA SER A 104 13.32 2.65 1.74
C SER A 104 13.22 2.70 3.27
N ALA A 105 12.08 3.15 3.82
CA ALA A 105 11.83 3.14 5.26
C ALA A 105 11.82 1.72 5.84
N LEU A 106 11.28 0.75 5.10
CA LEU A 106 11.31 -0.67 5.45
C LEU A 106 12.73 -1.26 5.36
N ALA A 107 13.48 -0.89 4.32
CA ALA A 107 14.85 -1.38 4.13
C ALA A 107 15.80 -0.95 5.26
N GLN A 108 15.52 0.19 5.91
CA GLN A 108 16.28 0.68 7.06
C GLN A 108 15.64 0.32 8.41
N ALA A 109 14.51 -0.39 8.43
CA ALA A 109 13.77 -0.67 9.67
C ALA A 109 14.57 -1.49 10.69
N ASP A 110 15.48 -2.35 10.23
CA ASP A 110 16.29 -3.21 11.11
C ASP A 110 17.45 -2.44 11.79
N THR A 111 17.70 -1.19 11.40
CA THR A 111 18.69 -0.32 12.06
C THR A 111 18.15 0.29 13.36
N LEU A 112 16.83 0.22 13.59
CA LEU A 112 16.19 0.73 14.79
C LEU A 112 16.15 -0.33 15.89
N GLU A 113 16.61 0.02 17.09
CA GLU A 113 16.55 -0.82 18.29
C GLU A 113 15.38 -0.39 19.20
N VAL A 114 14.15 -0.51 18.70
CA VAL A 114 12.93 -0.06 19.41
C VAL A 114 12.01 -1.24 19.74
N GLY A 115 11.86 -1.51 21.05
CA GLY A 115 10.96 -2.56 21.56
C GLY A 115 11.51 -3.98 21.39
N HIS A 116 10.72 -4.97 21.81
CA HIS A 116 11.09 -6.40 21.76
C HIS A 116 10.13 -7.24 20.88
N GLY A 117 9.24 -6.59 20.14
CA GLY A 117 8.22 -7.21 19.29
C GLY A 117 8.45 -6.93 17.80
N ILE A 118 7.36 -6.78 17.04
CA ILE A 118 7.42 -6.31 15.64
C ILE A 118 7.77 -4.81 15.67
N GLY A 119 8.98 -4.46 15.23
CA GLY A 119 9.45 -3.08 15.24
C GLY A 119 8.79 -2.18 14.17
N PRO A 120 8.97 -0.86 14.29
CA PRO A 120 8.44 0.12 13.34
C PRO A 120 9.32 0.24 12.08
N VAL A 121 8.77 0.85 11.03
CA VAL A 121 9.57 1.31 9.89
C VAL A 121 10.40 2.55 10.24
N HIS A 122 11.52 2.77 9.54
CA HIS A 122 12.39 3.91 9.76
C HIS A 122 11.91 5.14 8.97
N HIS A 123 11.02 5.94 9.57
CA HIS A 123 10.41 7.10 8.91
C HIS A 123 11.42 8.16 8.47
N PHE A 124 12.54 8.29 9.16
CA PHE A 124 13.57 9.31 8.90
C PHE A 124 14.79 8.79 8.14
N HIS A 125 14.65 7.67 7.41
CA HIS A 125 15.76 6.94 6.78
C HIS A 125 16.64 7.76 5.83
N ALA A 126 16.09 8.86 5.30
CA ALA A 126 16.80 9.77 4.39
C ALA A 126 17.56 10.88 5.11
N TRP A 127 17.46 10.96 6.44
CA TRP A 127 18.06 12.03 7.26
C TRP A 127 19.07 11.49 8.27
N TRP A 128 18.77 10.36 8.90
CA TRP A 128 19.64 9.70 9.88
C TRP A 128 19.35 8.21 9.93
#